data_AF-A0A497N9W1-F1
#
_entry.id   AF-A0A497N9W1-F1
#
_cell.length_a   1.000
_cell.length_b   1.000
_cell.length_c   1.000
_cell.angle_alpha   90.00
_cell.angle_beta   90.00
_cell.angle_gamma   90.00
#
_symmetry.space_group_name_H-M   'P 1'
#
loop_
_entity.id
_entity.type
_entity.pdbx_description
1 polymer ?
#
loop_
_entity_poly.entity_id
_entity_poly.type
_entity_poly.pdbx_seq_one_letter_code
_entity_poly.pdbx_strand_id
1 'polypeptide(L)'
;MYQITRNLGLGSYKITEVVGGLENSVALKGIYGCKLKKILNTTYVDVVSKPWQIWVNRETKRTTVNKNYLSETESGILYLDFVHEMIHIWQIVEGKDVFDRSVSYADASTEIEAYRYTIEDAKRIGFSRIDMVNYLKVRWITDKEHSRLVKAVLG
;
A
#
# COMPACT_ATOMS: atom_id res chain seq x y z
N MET A 1 3.13 16.25 -5.17
CA MET A 1 2.03 16.48 -4.21
C MET A 1 1.00 15.39 -4.43
N TYR A 2 0.42 14.82 -3.36
CA TYR A 2 -0.63 13.80 -3.45
C TYR A 2 -1.95 14.34 -2.88
N GLN A 3 -3.07 13.74 -3.25
CA GLN A 3 -4.42 14.13 -2.80
C GLN A 3 -5.26 12.88 -2.53
N ILE A 4 -6.11 12.91 -1.51
CA ILE A 4 -6.97 11.78 -1.13
C ILE A 4 -8.43 12.24 -1.14
N THR A 5 -9.27 11.53 -1.88
CA THR A 5 -10.73 11.72 -1.85
C THR A 5 -11.33 10.90 -0.70
N ARG A 6 -11.76 11.58 0.36
CA ARG A 6 -12.12 10.97 1.66
C ARG A 6 -13.54 10.40 1.74
N ASN A 7 -14.50 11.11 1.18
CA ASN A 7 -15.93 10.92 1.46
C ASN A 7 -16.63 10.17 0.32
N LEU A 8 -16.06 9.04 -0.09
CA LEU A 8 -16.65 8.20 -1.12
C LEU A 8 -17.78 7.33 -0.56
N GLY A 9 -18.80 7.09 -1.40
CA GLY A 9 -19.82 6.07 -1.14
C GLY A 9 -19.23 4.67 -1.24
N LEU A 10 -20.05 3.66 -0.91
CA LEU A 10 -19.69 2.28 -1.22
C LEU A 10 -19.76 2.08 -2.75
N GLY A 11 -18.78 1.37 -3.31
CA GLY A 11 -18.73 1.14 -4.75
C GLY A 11 -17.30 1.03 -5.28
N SER A 12 -17.17 0.96 -6.61
CA SER A 12 -15.88 0.88 -7.29
C SER A 12 -15.55 2.20 -7.97
N TYR A 13 -14.34 2.70 -7.76
CA TYR A 13 -13.86 3.97 -8.29
C TYR A 13 -12.52 3.76 -8.99
N LYS A 14 -12.15 4.59 -9.97
CA LYS A 14 -10.78 4.53 -10.50
C LYS A 14 -9.81 4.93 -9.40
N ILE A 15 -8.65 4.29 -9.34
CA ILE A 15 -7.66 4.62 -8.30
C ILE A 15 -7.25 6.09 -8.35
N THR A 16 -7.23 6.71 -9.54
CA THR A 16 -6.92 8.14 -9.72
C THR A 16 -8.02 9.08 -9.23
N GLU A 17 -9.26 8.61 -9.06
CA GLU A 17 -10.36 9.35 -8.44
C GLU A 17 -10.28 9.29 -6.91
N VAL A 18 -9.62 8.25 -6.37
CA VAL A 18 -9.44 8.05 -4.92
C VAL A 18 -8.13 8.70 -4.44
N VAL A 19 -7.04 8.51 -5.18
CA VAL A 19 -5.70 8.97 -4.83
C VAL A 19 -5.04 9.65 -6.03
N GLY A 20 -4.89 10.96 -5.94
CA GLY A 20 -4.10 11.75 -6.88
C GLY A 20 -2.62 11.72 -6.54
N GLY A 21 -1.75 11.76 -7.56
CA GLY A 21 -0.30 11.88 -7.38
C GLY A 21 0.46 10.55 -7.34
N LEU A 22 -0.20 9.41 -7.57
CA LEU A 22 0.46 8.10 -7.68
C LEU A 22 1.40 8.03 -8.89
N GLU A 23 1.14 8.80 -9.95
CA GLU A 23 2.03 8.96 -11.09
C GLU A 23 3.37 9.63 -10.72
N ASN A 24 3.47 10.22 -9.53
CA ASN A 24 4.70 10.81 -9.00
C ASN A 24 5.47 9.86 -8.08
N SER A 25 4.92 8.69 -7.76
CA SER A 25 5.59 7.70 -6.92
C SER A 25 6.88 7.22 -7.54
N VAL A 26 7.97 7.19 -6.75
CA VAL A 26 9.27 6.69 -7.21
C VAL A 26 9.24 5.18 -7.28
N ALA A 27 8.62 4.53 -6.29
CA ALA A 27 8.43 3.08 -6.27
C ALA A 27 7.64 2.58 -7.48
N LEU A 28 6.46 3.15 -7.71
CA LEU A 28 5.57 2.71 -8.79
C LEU A 28 6.17 3.02 -10.17
N LYS A 29 6.93 4.10 -10.32
CA LYS A 29 7.70 4.37 -11.55
C LYS A 29 8.77 3.31 -11.79
N GLY A 30 9.51 2.91 -10.75
CA GLY A 30 10.54 1.88 -10.85
C GLY A 30 9.97 0.53 -11.27
N ILE A 31 8.83 0.15 -10.68
CA ILE A 31 8.18 -1.14 -10.90
C ILE A 31 7.44 -1.20 -12.24
N TYR A 32 6.58 -0.21 -12.52
CA TYR A 32 5.70 -0.25 -13.69
C TYR A 32 6.28 0.46 -14.91
N GLY A 33 7.34 1.25 -14.75
CA GLY A 33 8.00 1.97 -15.84
C GLY A 33 7.02 2.79 -16.69
N CYS A 34 7.17 2.70 -18.02
CA CYS A 34 6.32 3.40 -18.98
C CYS A 34 4.84 2.99 -18.93
N LYS A 35 4.51 1.84 -18.32
CA LYS A 35 3.13 1.34 -18.21
C LYS A 35 2.36 1.98 -17.06
N LEU A 36 3.02 2.67 -16.12
CA LEU A 36 2.39 3.23 -14.91
C LEU A 36 1.13 4.04 -15.22
N LYS A 37 1.21 4.98 -16.16
CA LYS A 37 0.07 5.83 -16.53
C LYS A 37 -1.12 5.02 -17.05
N LYS A 38 -0.86 3.97 -17.85
CA LYS A 38 -1.91 3.08 -18.36
C LYS A 38 -2.55 2.32 -17.20
N ILE A 39 -1.73 1.74 -16.33
CA ILE A 39 -2.17 0.95 -15.18
C ILE A 39 -3.05 1.80 -14.25
N LEU A 40 -2.60 2.99 -13.84
CA LEU A 40 -3.39 3.89 -12.99
C LEU A 40 -4.75 4.24 -13.59
N ASN A 41 -4.85 4.40 -14.92
CA ASN A 41 -6.12 4.70 -15.58
C ASN A 41 -7.07 3.51 -15.72
N THR A 42 -6.58 2.29 -15.53
CA THR A 42 -7.35 1.04 -15.64
C THR A 42 -7.57 0.33 -14.30
N THR A 43 -6.86 0.75 -13.25
CA THR A 43 -6.99 0.18 -11.90
C THR A 43 -8.17 0.80 -11.17
N TYR A 44 -8.96 -0.06 -10.52
CA TYR A 44 -10.09 0.33 -9.69
C TYR A 44 -9.83 0.00 -8.22
N VAL A 45 -10.45 0.79 -7.35
CA VAL A 45 -10.48 0.61 -5.90
C VAL A 45 -11.92 0.33 -5.49
N ASP A 46 -12.12 -0.72 -4.71
CA ASP A 46 -13.42 -1.05 -4.14
C ASP A 46 -13.53 -0.45 -2.73
N VAL A 47 -14.47 0.49 -2.53
CA VAL A 47 -14.80 1.08 -1.24
C VAL A 47 -15.93 0.27 -0.60
N VAL A 48 -15.65 -0.32 0.56
CA VAL A 48 -16.54 -1.28 1.21
C VAL A 48 -16.74 -0.97 2.70
N SER A 49 -17.75 -1.57 3.32
CA SER A 49 -17.96 -1.55 4.77
C SER A 49 -17.61 -2.91 5.36
N LYS A 50 -16.30 -3.18 5.54
CA LYS A 50 -15.73 -4.44 6.05
C LYS A 50 -14.73 -4.16 7.19
N PRO A 51 -14.45 -5.09 8.12
CA PRO A 51 -13.62 -4.81 9.31
C PRO A 51 -12.12 -4.61 9.03
N TRP A 52 -11.66 -4.82 7.80
CA TRP A 52 -10.26 -4.67 7.39
C TRP A 52 -9.99 -3.26 6.87
N GLN A 53 -8.76 -2.77 6.97
CA GLN A 53 -8.44 -1.39 6.65
C GLN A 53 -8.30 -1.17 5.14
N ILE A 54 -7.30 -1.79 4.54
CA ILE A 54 -6.98 -1.76 3.12
C ILE A 54 -6.25 -3.06 2.77
N TRP A 55 -6.50 -3.63 1.60
CA TRP A 55 -5.89 -4.89 1.15
C TRP A 55 -6.07 -5.09 -0.36
N VAL A 56 -5.25 -5.94 -0.96
CA VAL A 56 -5.44 -6.41 -2.33
C VAL A 56 -6.38 -7.62 -2.35
N ASN A 57 -7.40 -7.56 -3.21
CA ASN A 57 -8.27 -8.70 -3.46
C ASN A 57 -7.58 -9.70 -4.41
N ARG A 58 -7.44 -10.95 -3.96
CA ARG A 58 -6.76 -12.03 -4.71
C ARG A 58 -7.38 -12.28 -6.09
N GLU A 59 -8.70 -12.28 -6.19
CA GLU A 59 -9.43 -12.66 -7.40
C GLU A 59 -9.46 -11.52 -8.41
N THR A 60 -9.78 -10.31 -7.95
CA THR A 60 -9.95 -9.15 -8.83
C THR A 60 -8.64 -8.42 -9.10
N LYS A 61 -7.59 -8.66 -8.29
CA LYS A 61 -6.31 -7.93 -8.30
C LYS A 61 -6.49 -6.43 -8.18
N ARG A 62 -7.46 -6.03 -7.35
CA ARG A 62 -7.80 -4.64 -7.04
C ARG A 62 -7.56 -4.35 -5.57
N THR A 63 -7.19 -3.12 -5.27
CA THR A 63 -7.19 -2.63 -3.90
C THR A 63 -8.64 -2.51 -3.42
N THR A 64 -8.92 -3.02 -2.23
CA THR A 64 -10.16 -2.80 -1.50
C THR A 64 -9.84 -1.99 -0.25
N VAL A 65 -10.63 -0.95 0.02
CA VAL A 65 -10.45 -0.06 1.17
C VAL A 65 -11.74 0.04 1.97
N ASN A 66 -11.64 -0.01 3.29
CA ASN A 66 -12.77 0.28 4.15
C ASN A 66 -13.10 1.77 4.13
N LYS A 67 -14.39 2.08 4.03
CA LYS A 67 -14.89 3.46 3.98
C LYS A 67 -14.44 4.32 5.16
N ASN A 68 -14.53 3.81 6.39
CA ASN A 68 -14.14 4.55 7.59
C ASN A 68 -12.63 4.77 7.63
N TYR A 69 -11.84 3.75 7.25
CA TYR A 69 -10.38 3.88 7.13
C TYR A 69 -10.00 4.97 6.10
N LEU A 70 -10.66 4.99 4.94
CA LEU A 70 -10.46 6.04 3.93
C LEU A 70 -10.78 7.44 4.46
N SER A 71 -11.81 7.59 5.29
CA SER A 71 -12.19 8.90 5.85
C SER A 71 -11.33 9.37 7.02
N GLU A 72 -10.81 8.45 7.85
CA GLU A 72 -10.23 8.78 9.17
C GLU A 72 -8.69 8.78 9.20
N THR A 73 -8.04 7.96 8.36
CA THR A 73 -6.58 7.75 8.43
C THR A 73 -5.79 8.98 7.97
N GLU A 74 -4.59 9.23 8.49
CA GLU A 74 -3.76 10.35 8.03
C GLU A 74 -3.43 10.25 6.52
N SER A 75 -3.36 11.39 5.81
CA SER A 75 -3.28 11.39 4.34
C SER A 75 -1.97 10.78 3.81
N GLY A 76 -0.86 11.02 4.50
CA GLY A 76 0.44 10.40 4.19
C GLY A 76 0.39 8.89 4.35
N ILE A 77 -0.15 8.40 5.46
CA ILE A 77 -0.35 6.95 5.70
C ILE A 77 -1.21 6.32 4.61
N LEU A 78 -2.38 6.89 4.27
CA LEU A 78 -3.22 6.35 3.19
C LEU A 78 -2.49 6.34 1.85
N TYR A 79 -1.77 7.40 1.52
CA TYR A 79 -0.99 7.45 0.29
C TYR A 79 0.01 6.29 0.21
N LEU A 80 0.75 6.03 1.30
CA LEU A 80 1.71 4.93 1.38
C LEU A 80 1.02 3.57 1.30
N ASP A 81 -0.13 3.39 1.94
CA ASP A 81 -0.88 2.13 1.85
C ASP A 81 -1.35 1.84 0.43
N PHE A 82 -1.81 2.86 -0.32
CA PHE A 82 -2.16 2.68 -1.73
C PHE A 82 -0.94 2.36 -2.60
N VAL A 83 0.23 2.93 -2.30
CA VAL A 83 1.48 2.55 -2.96
C VAL A 83 1.83 1.09 -2.64
N HIS A 84 1.72 0.68 -1.37
CA HIS A 84 1.98 -0.68 -0.90
C HIS A 84 1.09 -1.72 -1.60
N GLU A 85 -0.23 -1.48 -1.64
CA GLU A 85 -1.16 -2.38 -2.31
C GLU A 85 -0.94 -2.45 -3.82
N MET A 86 -0.55 -1.35 -4.46
CA MET A 86 -0.15 -1.37 -5.88
C MET A 86 1.09 -2.25 -6.09
N ILE A 87 2.06 -2.22 -5.18
CA ILE A 87 3.22 -3.13 -5.25
C ILE A 87 2.78 -4.59 -5.10
N HIS A 88 1.83 -4.89 -4.20
CA HIS A 88 1.25 -6.24 -4.12
C HIS A 88 0.53 -6.66 -5.41
N ILE A 89 -0.21 -5.76 -6.06
CA ILE A 89 -0.82 -6.05 -7.37
C ILE A 89 0.26 -6.41 -8.39
N TRP A 90 1.37 -5.67 -8.43
CA TRP A 90 2.51 -6.03 -9.28
C TRP A 90 3.09 -7.40 -8.94
N GLN A 91 3.37 -7.67 -7.65
CA GLN A 91 3.89 -8.96 -7.21
C GLN A 91 2.98 -10.13 -7.61
N ILE A 92 1.66 -9.97 -7.48
CA ILE A 92 0.66 -10.96 -7.92
C ILE A 92 0.72 -11.17 -9.44
N VAL A 93 0.89 -10.10 -10.23
CA VAL A 93 1.03 -10.19 -11.69
C VAL A 93 2.31 -10.94 -12.08
N GLU A 94 3.38 -10.78 -11.32
CA GLU A 94 4.65 -11.52 -11.47
C GLU A 94 4.59 -12.96 -10.93
N GLY A 95 3.45 -13.40 -10.39
CA GLY A 95 3.24 -14.77 -9.91
C GLY A 95 3.75 -15.04 -8.49
N LYS A 96 4.05 -14.01 -7.69
CA LYS A 96 4.42 -14.16 -6.27
C LYS A 96 3.19 -14.43 -5.42
N ASP A 97 3.32 -15.27 -4.41
CA ASP A 97 2.25 -15.51 -3.43
C ASP A 97 2.33 -14.50 -2.27
N VAL A 98 1.57 -13.41 -2.40
CA VAL A 98 1.49 -12.36 -1.36
C VAL A 98 0.57 -12.74 -0.19
N PHE A 99 -0.02 -13.94 -0.23
CA PHE A 99 -1.01 -14.38 0.74
C PHE A 99 -0.56 -15.62 1.51
N ASP A 100 0.71 -16.00 1.40
CA ASP A 100 1.28 -17.11 2.14
C ASP A 100 1.23 -16.82 3.65
N ARG A 101 0.41 -17.61 4.36
CA ARG A 101 0.23 -17.50 5.82
C ARG A 101 1.09 -18.50 6.59
N SER A 102 1.90 -19.30 5.91
CA SER A 102 2.82 -20.25 6.56
C SER A 102 4.03 -19.56 7.18
N VAL A 103 4.30 -18.31 6.76
CA VAL A 103 5.35 -17.44 7.31
C VAL A 103 4.74 -16.28 8.11
N SER A 104 5.48 -15.79 9.11
CA SER A 104 5.07 -14.56 9.82
C SER A 104 5.08 -13.38 8.85
N TYR A 105 4.13 -12.46 9.04
CA TYR A 105 4.01 -11.22 8.26
C TYR A 105 5.33 -10.44 8.18
N ALA A 106 6.06 -10.35 9.30
CA ALA A 106 7.32 -9.60 9.37
C ALA A 106 8.49 -10.30 8.64
N ASP A 107 8.34 -11.59 8.34
CA ASP A 107 9.36 -12.42 7.70
C ASP A 107 8.98 -12.77 6.24
N ALA A 108 7.78 -12.38 5.78
CA ALA A 108 7.33 -12.57 4.40
C ALA A 108 8.16 -11.72 3.44
N SER A 109 8.83 -12.37 2.49
CA SER A 109 9.71 -11.69 1.53
C SER A 109 8.95 -10.68 0.66
N THR A 110 7.69 -10.97 0.35
CA THR A 110 6.78 -10.08 -0.40
C THR A 110 6.43 -8.81 0.39
N GLU A 111 6.14 -8.92 1.69
CA GLU A 111 5.89 -7.76 2.56
C GLU A 111 7.14 -6.91 2.73
N ILE A 112 8.30 -7.54 2.99
CA ILE A 112 9.58 -6.83 3.14
C ILE A 112 9.92 -6.07 1.84
N GLU A 113 9.76 -6.72 0.69
CA GLU A 113 9.97 -6.08 -0.61
C GLU A 113 9.00 -4.91 -0.83
N ALA A 114 7.70 -5.11 -0.55
CA ALA A 114 6.69 -4.07 -0.71
C ALA A 114 7.02 -2.84 0.17
N TYR A 115 7.33 -3.05 1.45
CA TYR A 115 7.71 -1.96 2.34
C TYR A 115 8.99 -1.26 1.91
N ARG A 116 10.02 -1.98 1.44
CA ARG A 116 11.25 -1.35 0.95
C ARG A 116 10.98 -0.38 -0.19
N TYR A 117 10.09 -0.74 -1.11
CA TYR A 117 9.64 0.18 -2.15
C TYR A 117 8.80 1.32 -1.58
N THR A 118 7.79 1.04 -0.75
CA THR A 118 6.90 2.05 -0.15
C THR A 118 7.67 3.12 0.64
N ILE A 119 8.75 2.73 1.33
CA ILE A 119 9.59 3.64 2.11
C ILE A 119 10.30 4.69 1.24
N GLU A 120 10.61 4.39 -0.02
CA GLU A 120 11.18 5.40 -0.93
C GLU A 120 10.18 6.52 -1.20
N ASP A 121 8.89 6.21 -1.25
CA ASP A 121 7.83 7.21 -1.33
C ASP A 121 7.62 7.93 0.00
N ALA A 122 7.76 7.25 1.14
CA ALA A 122 7.70 7.87 2.47
C ALA A 122 8.76 8.98 2.61
N LYS A 123 10.02 8.68 2.24
CA LYS A 123 11.11 9.67 2.21
C LYS A 123 10.77 10.85 1.30
N ARG A 124 10.25 10.58 0.10
CA ARG A 124 9.89 11.61 -0.89
C ARG A 124 8.81 12.57 -0.37
N ILE A 125 7.86 12.07 0.42
CA ILE A 125 6.79 12.89 1.01
C ILE A 125 7.16 13.51 2.36
N GLY A 126 8.40 13.33 2.82
CA GLY A 126 8.93 14.01 4.01
C GLY A 126 8.79 13.24 5.32
N PHE A 127 8.51 11.92 5.27
CA PHE A 127 8.50 11.11 6.49
C PHE A 127 9.91 11.02 7.06
N SER A 128 10.04 11.31 8.36
CA SER A 128 11.28 11.11 9.09
C SER A 128 11.53 9.61 9.32
N ARG A 129 12.72 9.27 9.79
CA ARG A 129 13.02 7.87 10.16
C ARG A 129 12.08 7.34 11.23
N ILE A 130 11.67 8.16 12.20
CA ILE A 130 10.73 7.72 13.24
C ILE A 130 9.33 7.50 12.67
N ASP A 131 8.87 8.34 11.72
CA ASP A 131 7.59 8.14 11.03
C ASP A 131 7.59 6.84 10.24
N MET A 132 8.69 6.53 9.55
CA MET A 132 8.86 5.27 8.80
C MET A 132 8.86 4.05 9.74
N VAL A 133 9.52 4.14 10.90
CA VAL A 133 9.47 3.06 11.91
C VAL A 133 8.04 2.86 12.41
N ASN A 134 7.31 3.94 12.68
CA ASN A 134 5.93 3.87 13.14
C ASN A 134 4.98 3.35 12.06
N TYR A 135 5.21 3.71 10.79
CA TYR A 135 4.43 3.22 9.66
C TYR A 135 4.50 1.69 9.52
N LEU A 136 5.68 1.09 9.76
CA LEU A 136 5.87 -0.36 9.74
C LEU A 136 5.16 -1.09 10.90
N LYS A 137 4.58 -0.37 11.87
CA LYS A 137 3.91 -0.97 13.03
C LYS A 137 2.42 -1.21 12.73
N VAL A 138 2.12 -2.38 12.18
CA VAL A 138 0.73 -2.82 11.94
C VAL A 138 0.12 -3.51 13.17
N ARG A 139 -1.21 -3.46 13.30
CA ARG A 139 -1.92 -3.96 14.51
C ARG A 139 -1.86 -5.48 14.71
N TRP A 140 -1.46 -6.24 13.70
CA TRP A 140 -1.44 -7.71 13.70
C TRP A 140 -0.04 -8.31 13.87
N ILE A 141 0.96 -7.50 14.22
CA ILE A 141 2.30 -7.98 14.56
C ILE A 141 2.68 -7.60 15.99
N THR A 142 3.49 -8.44 16.62
CA THR A 142 4.10 -8.18 17.92
C THR A 142 5.24 -7.16 17.82
N ASP A 143 5.65 -6.55 18.94
CA ASP A 143 6.81 -5.63 18.95
C ASP A 143 8.12 -6.32 18.51
N LYS A 144 8.26 -7.63 18.76
CA LYS A 144 9.39 -8.43 18.28
C LYS A 144 9.37 -8.57 16.75
N GLU A 145 8.21 -8.84 16.17
CA GLU A 145 8.03 -8.89 14.71
C GLU A 145 8.23 -7.52 14.08
N HIS A 146 7.67 -6.47 14.67
CA HIS A 146 7.90 -5.09 14.23
C HIS A 146 9.39 -4.73 14.20
N SER A 147 10.15 -5.10 15.24
CA SER A 147 11.60 -4.88 15.29
C SER A 147 12.34 -5.62 14.16
N ARG A 148 11.93 -6.86 13.82
CA ARG A 148 12.51 -7.61 12.70
C ARG A 148 12.18 -6.94 11.36
N LEU A 149 10.93 -6.54 11.15
CA LEU A 149 10.49 -5.85 9.94
C LEU A 149 11.25 -4.52 9.75
N VAL A 150 11.36 -3.71 10.81
CA VAL A 150 12.13 -2.46 10.80
C VAL A 150 13.59 -2.73 10.42
N LYS A 151 14.22 -3.76 10.99
CA LYS A 151 15.60 -4.13 10.62
C LYS A 151 15.70 -4.59 9.16
N ALA A 152 14.73 -5.36 8.66
CA ALA A 152 14.74 -5.85 7.29
C ALA A 152 14.51 -4.73 6.26
N VAL A 153 13.73 -3.71 6.60
CA VAL A 153 13.32 -2.63 5.68
C VAL A 153 14.24 -1.40 5.78
N LEU A 154 14.67 -1.02 6.99
CA LEU A 154 15.39 0.23 7.29
C LEU A 154 16.79 0.02 7.88
N GLY A 155 17.21 -1.23 8.07
CA GLY A 155 18.50 -1.61 8.66
C GLY A 155 19.62 -1.82 7.65
#